data_AF-A0A3N1PUY0-F1
#
_entry.id   AF-A0A3N1PUY0-F1
#
_cell.length_a   1.000
_cell.length_b   1.000
_cell.length_c   1.000
_cell.angle_alpha   90.00
_cell.angle_beta   90.00
_cell.angle_gamma   90.00
#
_symmetry.space_group_name_H-M   'P 1'
#
loop_
_entity.id
_entity.type
_entity.pdbx_description
1 polymer ?
#
loop_
_entity_poly.entity_id
_entity_poly.type
_entity_poly.pdbx_seq_one_letter_code
_entity_poly.pdbx_strand_id
1 'polypeptide(L)' 'MIDSDPIDRISAAIMDYLAIRPQAADSLEGIHHWWINWAGQEAPLEMTQLALESLAAKGQLQVRLLAGREIWSRAPAKQG' A
#
# COMPACT_ATOMS: atom_id res chain seq x y z
N MET A 1 14.45 6.76 20.14
CA MET A 1 14.68 7.25 18.77
C MET A 1 13.89 6.32 17.89
N ILE A 2 12.73 6.73 17.39
CA ILE A 2 11.93 5.85 16.53
C ILE A 2 12.53 5.99 15.15
N ASP A 3 13.47 5.11 14.82
CA ASP A 3 13.75 4.76 13.44
C ASP A 3 12.44 4.17 12.90
N SER A 4 11.52 5.03 12.45
CA SER A 4 10.30 4.57 11.77
C SER A 4 10.78 3.82 10.55
N ASP A 5 10.69 2.50 10.63
CA ASP A 5 11.06 1.59 9.57
C ASP A 5 10.48 2.13 8.25
N PRO A 6 11.27 2.18 7.16
CA PRO A 6 10.79 2.68 5.87
C PRO A 6 9.46 2.03 5.45
N ILE A 7 9.25 0.76 5.82
CA ILE A 7 8.00 0.03 5.57
C ILE A 7 6.83 0.68 6.31
N ASP A 8 7.00 1.07 7.58
CA ASP A 8 5.92 1.68 8.37
C ASP A 8 5.51 3.05 7.82
N ARG A 9 6.48 3.86 7.37
CA ARG A 9 6.21 5.14 6.70
C ARG A 9 5.46 4.95 5.39
N ILE A 10 5.87 3.97 4.59
CA ILE A 10 5.21 3.65 3.32
C ILE A 10 3.80 3.12 3.57
N SER A 11 3.63 2.21 4.54
CA SER A 11 2.33 1.70 4.95
C SER A 11 1.39 2.83 5.38
N ALA A 12 1.88 3.79 6.16
CA ALA A 12 1.11 4.94 6.59
C ALA A 12 0.68 5.81 5.38
N ALA A 13 1.59 6.10 4.44
CA ALA A 13 1.28 6.87 3.24
C ALA A 13 0.21 6.19 2.35
N ILE A 14 0.32 4.87 2.15
CA ILE A 14 -0.67 4.07 1.40
C ILE A 14 -2.04 4.15 2.09
N MET A 15 -2.07 3.99 3.42
CA MET A 15 -3.32 4.02 4.19
C MET A 15 -3.96 5.41 4.21
N ASP A 16 -3.17 6.48 4.25
CA ASP A 16 -3.63 7.86 4.16
C ASP A 16 -4.30 8.12 2.79
N TYR A 17 -3.64 7.70 1.71
CA TYR A 17 -4.19 7.78 0.37
C TYR A 17 -5.53 7.02 0.25
N LEU A 18 -5.60 5.80 0.80
CA LEU A 18 -6.83 5.00 0.84
C LEU A 18 -7.91 5.53 1.78
N ALA A 19 -7.55 6.35 2.78
CA ALA A 19 -8.54 7.04 3.61
C ALA A 19 -9.28 8.11 2.80
N ILE A 20 -8.57 8.79 1.89
CA ILE A 20 -9.15 9.77 0.97
C ILE A 20 -9.88 9.08 -0.18
N ARG A 21 -9.34 7.97 -0.69
CA ARG A 21 -9.88 7.21 -1.84
C ARG A 21 -10.03 5.71 -1.50
N PRO A 22 -11.07 5.32 -0.75
CA PRO A 22 -11.25 3.93 -0.31
C PRO A 22 -11.51 2.92 -1.44
N GLN A 23 -11.94 3.42 -2.60
CA GLN A 23 -12.18 2.63 -3.81
C GLN A 23 -10.96 2.52 -4.74
N ALA A 24 -9.82 3.13 -4.38
CA ALA A 24 -8.61 3.03 -5.18
C ALA A 24 -8.06 1.59 -5.15
N ALA A 25 -7.65 1.12 -6.31
CA ALA A 25 -7.08 -0.19 -6.50
C ALA A 25 -6.06 -0.11 -7.65
N ASP A 26 -4.81 -0.43 -7.37
CA ASP A 26 -3.71 -0.28 -8.34
C ASP A 26 -2.70 -1.41 -8.18
N SER A 27 -1.81 -1.53 -9.16
CA SER A 27 -0.66 -2.44 -9.07
C SER A 27 0.41 -1.89 -8.13
N LEU A 28 1.35 -2.75 -7.72
CA LEU A 28 2.52 -2.36 -6.92
C LEU A 28 3.22 -1.10 -7.49
N GLU A 29 3.50 -1.09 -8.79
CA GLU A 29 4.12 0.04 -9.49
C GLU A 29 3.22 1.30 -9.46
N GLY A 30 1.91 1.13 -9.64
CA GLY A 30 0.96 2.23 -9.60
C GLY A 30 0.89 2.87 -8.22
N ILE A 31 0.82 2.05 -7.17
CA ILE A 31 0.82 2.50 -5.79
C ILE A 31 2.11 3.23 -5.45
N HIS A 32 3.23 2.66 -5.88
CA HIS A 32 4.55 3.22 -5.66
C HIS A 32 4.68 4.63 -6.21
N HIS A 33 4.26 4.84 -7.46
CA HIS A 33 4.44 6.13 -8.13
C HIS A 33 3.31 7.13 -7.91
N TRP A 34 2.07 6.68 -7.66
CA TRP A 34 0.90 7.57 -7.61
C TRP A 34 0.28 7.74 -6.23
N TRP A 35 0.36 6.73 -5.35
CA TRP A 35 -0.28 6.80 -4.04
C TRP A 35 0.65 7.38 -2.98
N ILE A 36 1.94 7.07 -3.08
CA ILE A 36 2.94 7.50 -2.10
C ILE A 36 3.53 8.83 -2.54
N ASN A 37 3.47 9.83 -1.67
CA ASN A 37 4.17 11.08 -1.86
C ASN A 37 5.59 10.98 -1.29
N TRP A 38 6.55 10.61 -2.13
CA TRP A 38 7.97 10.65 -1.81
C TRP A 38 8.40 12.11 -1.69
N ALA A 39 8.49 12.63 -0.48
CA ALA A 39 8.87 14.02 -0.19
C ALA A 39 10.36 14.32 -0.50
N GLY A 40 10.88 13.80 -1.62
CA GLY A 40 12.27 13.86 -2.04
C GLY A 40 12.68 12.54 -2.70
N GLN A 41 13.16 11.60 -1.88
CA GLN A 41 13.72 10.34 -2.37
C GLN A 41 12.68 9.22 -2.38
N GLU A 42 12.41 8.70 -3.56
CA GLU A 42 11.63 7.48 -3.78
C GLU A 42 12.39 6.27 -3.20
N ALA A 43 11.70 5.46 -2.38
CA ALA A 43 12.29 4.23 -1.86
C ALA A 43 12.33 3.14 -2.96
N PRO A 44 13.07 2.04 -2.77
CA PRO A 44 13.00 0.92 -3.69
C PRO A 44 11.57 0.35 -3.77
N LEU A 45 11.18 -0.13 -4.95
CA LEU A 45 9.89 -0.78 -5.17
C LEU A 45 9.66 -1.95 -4.20
N GLU A 46 10.73 -2.70 -3.88
CA GLU A 46 10.72 -3.81 -2.93
C GLU A 46 10.25 -3.39 -1.52
N MET A 47 10.59 -2.18 -1.06
CA MET A 47 10.11 -1.65 0.22
C MET A 47 8.60 -1.40 0.19
N THR A 48 8.07 -0.99 -0.96
CA THR A 48 6.63 -0.81 -1.14
C THR A 48 5.91 -2.15 -1.17
N GLN A 49 6.51 -3.16 -1.80
CA GLN A 49 5.98 -4.52 -1.78
C GLN A 49 5.91 -5.07 -0.34
N LEU A 50 6.99 -4.97 0.42
CA LEU A 50 7.02 -5.41 1.82
C LEU A 50 5.97 -4.68 2.68
N ALA A 51 5.77 -3.38 2.43
CA ALA A 51 4.74 -2.60 3.12
C ALA A 51 3.32 -3.04 2.77
N LEU A 52 3.06 -3.34 1.50
CA LEU A 52 1.78 -3.87 1.04
C LEU A 52 1.50 -5.26 1.62
N GLU A 53 2.49 -6.14 1.62
CA GLU A 53 2.41 -7.48 2.22
C GLU A 53 2.15 -7.39 3.73
N SER A 54 2.85 -6.51 4.45
CA SER A 54 2.62 -6.27 5.88
C SER A 54 1.19 -5.79 6.16
N LEU A 55 0.67 -4.86 5.36
CA LEU A 55 -0.71 -4.38 5.49
C LEU A 55 -1.76 -5.44 5.15
N ALA A 56 -1.50 -6.28 4.16
CA ALA A 56 -2.37 -7.41 3.83
C ALA A 56 -2.34 -8.49 4.92
N ALA A 57 -1.18 -8.78 5.50
CA ALA A 57 -1.07 -9.68 6.65
C ALA A 57 -1.86 -9.18 7.87
N LYS A 58 -1.94 -7.85 8.04
CA LYS A 58 -2.78 -7.19 9.06
C LYS A 58 -4.27 -7.13 8.70
N GLY A 59 -4.66 -7.57 7.51
CA GLY A 59 -6.04 -7.52 7.01
C GLY A 59 -6.53 -6.11 6.65
N GLN A 60 -5.62 -5.15 6.48
CA GLN A 60 -5.96 -3.77 6.09
C GLN A 60 -6.04 -3.62 4.57
N LEU A 61 -5.25 -4.40 3.83
CA LEU A 61 -5.29 -4.50 2.38
C LEU A 61 -5.67 -5.91 1.93
N GLN A 62 -6.13 -6.00 0.68
CA GLN A 62 -6.28 -7.26 -0.03
C GLN A 62 -5.52 -7.16 -1.35
N VAL A 63 -4.92 -8.28 -1.75
CA VAL A 63 -4.34 -8.46 -3.09
C VAL A 63 -5.28 -9.33 -3.92
N ARG A 64 -5.49 -8.95 -5.18
CA ARG A 64 -6.25 -9.74 -6.15
C ARG A 64 -5.45 -9.87 -7.43
N LEU A 65 -5.36 -11.09 -7.96
CA LEU A 65 -4.77 -11.33 -9.26
C LEU A 65 -5.83 -11.05 -10.35
N LEU A 66 -5.65 -9.99 -11.12
CA LEU A 66 -6.52 -9.59 -12.23
C LEU A 66 -5.71 -9.56 -13.52
N ALA A 67 -6.10 -10.38 -14.51
CA ALA A 67 -5.42 -10.49 -15.81
C ALA A 67 -3.89 -10.69 -15.70
N GLY A 68 -3.46 -11.48 -14.71
CA GLY A 68 -2.04 -11.77 -14.46
C GLY A 68 -1.26 -10.67 -13.72
N ARG A 69 -1.95 -9.64 -13.21
CA ARG A 69 -1.35 -8.56 -12.41
C ARG A 69 -1.94 -8.53 -11.00
N GLU A 70 -1.08 -8.29 -10.02
CA GLU A 70 -1.50 -8.09 -8.64
C GLU A 70 -2.06 -6.69 -8.47
N ILE A 71 -3.34 -6.61 -8.10
CA ILE A 71 -4.04 -5.38 -7.80
C ILE A 71 -4.30 -5.33 -6.31
N TRP A 72 -3.77 -4.30 -5.68
CA TRP A 72 -3.87 -4.05 -4.25
C TRP A 72 -4.95 -3.01 -4.00
N SER A 73 -5.80 -3.29 -3.03
CA SER A 73 -6.92 -2.41 -2.66
C SER A 73 -7.18 -2.50 -1.17
N ARG A 74 -7.92 -1.53 -0.63
CA ARG A 74 -8.38 -1.59 0.75
C ARG A 74 -9.14 -2.90 0.97
N ALA A 75 -8.82 -3.62 2.05
CA ALA A 75 -9.59 -4.78 2.43
C ALA A 75 -11.05 -4.32 2.66
N PRO A 76 -12.06 -5.03 2.12
CA PRO A 76 -13.44 -4.73 2.46
C PRO A 76 -13.54 -4.81 3.98
N ALA A 77 -14.11 -3.77 4.61
CA ALA A 77 -14.57 -3.92 5.97
C ALA A 77 -15.44 -5.17 5.96
N LYS A 78 -15.07 -6.22 6.70
CA LYS A 78 -15.91 -7.39 6.87
C LYS A 78 -17.27 -6.86 7.35
N GLN A 79 -18.21 -6.72 6.42
CA GLN A 79 -19.61 -6.44 6.72
C GLN A 79 -20.07 -7.72 7.40
N GLY A 80 -20.05 -7.70 8.73
CA GLY A 80 -20.65 -8.72 9.56
C GLY A 80 -22.17 -8.68 9.46
#